data_AF-A0A6I7HJY5-F1
#
_entry.id   AF-A0A6I7HJY5-F1
#
_cell.length_a   1.000
_cell.length_b   1.000
_cell.length_c   1.000
_cell.angle_alpha   90.00
_cell.angle_beta   90.00
_cell.angle_gamma   90.00
#
_symmetry.space_group_name_H-M   'P 1'
#
loop_
_entity.id
_entity.type
_entity.pdbx_description
1 polymer ?
#
loop_
_entity_poly.entity_id
_entity_poly.type
_entity_poly.pdbx_seq_one_letter_code
_entity_poly.pdbx_strand_id
1 'polypeptide(L)' 'DVISTGTPPGVGMGMKPPRYLRDGDIVELGIQGLGAQKQTFRAD' A
#
# COMPACT_ATOMS: atom_id res chain seq x y z
N ASP A 1 -3.41 -18.31 12.79
CA ASP A 1 -2.35 -17.28 12.85
C ASP A 1 -2.03 -16.75 11.47
N VAL A 2 -1.57 -15.51 11.37
CA VAL A 2 -1.18 -14.86 10.12
C VAL A 2 0.12 -14.10 10.36
N ILE A 3 1.13 -14.31 9.50
CA ILE A 3 2.43 -13.63 9.57
C ILE A 3 2.60 -12.80 8.30
N SER A 4 2.87 -11.49 8.45
CA SER A 4 3.23 -10.60 7.34
C SER A 4 4.76 -10.54 7.20
N THR A 5 5.29 -10.95 6.05
CA THR A 5 6.73 -11.20 5.85
C THR A 5 7.55 -9.97 5.44
N GLY A 6 6.96 -8.78 5.43
CA GLY A 6 7.60 -7.52 5.03
C GLY A 6 7.20 -7.04 3.64
N THR A 7 7.71 -5.87 3.25
CA THR A 7 7.43 -5.19 1.97
C THR A 7 8.73 -4.86 1.23
N PRO A 8 8.74 -4.85 -0.12
CA PRO A 8 9.86 -4.31 -0.90
C PRO A 8 10.08 -2.80 -0.68
N PRO A 9 11.21 -2.25 -1.18
CA PRO A 9 11.44 -0.81 -1.22
C PRO A 9 10.38 -0.06 -2.05
N GLY A 10 10.21 1.24 -1.76
CA GLY A 10 9.26 2.09 -2.49
C GLY A 10 8.11 2.64 -1.64
N VAL A 11 8.11 2.37 -0.33
CA VAL A 11 7.15 3.00 0.59
C VAL A 11 7.29 4.52 0.56
N GLY A 12 6.17 5.21 0.68
CA GLY A 12 6.11 6.67 0.50
C GLY A 12 6.99 7.48 1.47
N MET A 13 7.27 6.94 2.66
CA MET A 13 8.23 7.51 3.62
C MET A 13 9.66 7.61 3.05
N GLY A 14 10.06 6.68 2.16
CA GLY A 14 11.39 6.65 1.55
C GLY A 14 11.53 7.51 0.29
N MET A 15 10.45 8.13 -0.19
CA MET A 15 10.47 9.00 -1.36
C MET A 15 11.06 10.39 -1.02
N LYS A 16 11.57 11.11 -2.03
CA LYS A 16 12.06 12.49 -1.90
C LYS A 16 11.36 13.38 -2.95
N PRO A 17 10.38 14.22 -2.57
CA PRO A 17 9.83 14.40 -1.22
C PRO A 17 9.02 13.17 -0.74
N PRO A 18 8.86 12.96 0.58
CA PRO A 18 8.00 11.90 1.11
C PRO A 18 6.56 12.04 0.63
N ARG A 19 5.88 10.91 0.41
CA ARG A 19 4.47 10.86 0.02
C ARG A 19 3.69 9.99 0.99
N TYR A 20 2.57 10.49 1.50
CA TYR A 20 1.66 9.75 2.36
C TYR A 20 0.28 9.67 1.73
N LEU A 21 -0.52 8.71 2.18
CA LEU A 21 -1.89 8.53 1.72
C LEU A 21 -2.75 9.74 2.09
N ARG A 22 -3.72 10.03 1.24
CA ARG A 22 -4.71 11.09 1.40
C ARG A 22 -6.11 10.53 1.27
N ASP A 23 -7.10 11.29 1.73
CA ASP A 23 -8.50 10.94 1.52
C ASP A 23 -8.78 10.72 0.03
N GLY A 24 -9.50 9.64 -0.27
CA GLY A 24 -9.84 9.27 -1.64
C GLY A 24 -8.76 8.53 -2.41
N ASP A 25 -7.54 8.40 -1.90
CA ASP A 25 -6.49 7.63 -2.57
C ASP A 25 -6.92 6.18 -2.75
N ILE A 26 -6.60 5.62 -3.92
CA ILE A 26 -6.81 4.21 -4.25
C ILE A 26 -5.46 3.50 -4.24
N VAL A 27 -5.32 2.47 -3.42
CA VAL A 27 -4.14 1.58 -3.41
C VAL A 27 -4.53 0.23 -3.98
N GLU A 28 -3.75 -0.23 -4.95
CA GLU A 28 -3.85 -1.56 -5.53
C GLU A 28 -2.60 -2.36 -5.17
N LEU A 29 -2.79 -3.57 -4.64
CA LEU A 29 -1.74 -4.50 -4.23
C LEU A 29 -1.98 -5.82 -4.94
N GLY A 30 -0.92 -6.54 -5.31
CA GLY A 30 -1.07 -7.85 -5.90
C GLY A 30 0.17 -8.71 -5.78
N ILE A 31 -0.05 -10.01 -5.73
CA ILE A 31 1.02 -11.01 -5.81
C ILE A 31 0.61 -11.99 -6.92
N GLN A 32 1.52 -12.21 -7.88
CA GLN A 32 1.27 -13.14 -8.97
C GLN A 32 0.89 -14.52 -8.43
N GLY A 33 -0.22 -15.07 -8.91
CA GLY A 33 -0.75 -16.37 -8.47
C GLY A 33 -1.56 -16.35 -7.16
N LEU A 34 -1.57 -15.24 -6.41
CA LEU A 34 -2.40 -15.09 -5.20
C LEU A 34 -3.57 -14.11 -5.39
N GLY A 35 -3.47 -13.23 -6.38
CA GLY A 35 -4.52 -12.28 -6.74
C GLY A 35 -4.15 -10.83 -6.46
N ALA A 36 -5.17 -9.97 -6.44
CA ALA A 36 -5.03 -8.54 -6.24
C ALA A 36 -6.09 -8.01 -5.27
N GLN A 37 -5.74 -6.93 -4.57
CA GLN A 37 -6.59 -6.18 -3.65
C GLN A 37 -6.62 -4.72 -4.08
N LYS A 38 -7.78 -4.07 -3.95
CA LYS A 38 -7.98 -2.65 -4.20
C LYS A 38 -8.70 -2.01 -3.02
N GLN A 39 -8.13 -0.95 -2.46
CA GLN A 39 -8.71 -0.22 -1.33
C GLN A 39 -8.78 1.27 -1.64
N THR A 40 -9.92 1.88 -1.30
CA THR A 40 -10.06 3.35 -1.28
C THR A 40 -9.91 3.83 0.16
N PHE A 41 -8.99 4.75 0.40
CA PHE A 41 -8.72 5.31 1.72
C PHE A 41 -9.65 6.47 2.05
N ARG A 42 -9.98 6.60 3.33
CA ARG A 42 -10.82 7.66 3.88
C ARG A 42 -10.09 8.37 5.01
N ALA A 43 -10.15 9.69 5.04
CA ALA A 43 -9.78 10.45 6.23
C ALA A 43 -10.98 10.50 7.18
N ASP A 44 -10.71 10.30 8.47
CA ASP A 44 -11.68 10.47 9.55
C ASP A 44 -11.77 11.95 9.99
#